data_AF-A0A9R1FS89-F1
#
_entry.id   AF-A0A9R1FS89-F1
#
_cell.length_a   1.000
_cell.length_b   1.000
_cell.length_c   1.000
_cell.angle_alpha   90.00
_cell.angle_beta   90.00
_cell.angle_gamma   90.00
#
_symmetry.space_group_name_H-M   'P 1'
#
loop_
_entity.id
_entity.type
_entity.pdbx_description
1 polymer ?
#
loop_
_entity_poly.entity_id
_entity_poly.type
_entity_poly.pdbx_seq_one_letter_code
_entity_poly.pdbx_strand_id
1 'polypeptide(L)'
;MAEDLIPLDLTLDGDGRPRATMGTRVIKQSHGHDYDDTTFDKEGDDDDDDQNQDEEDDNGAEDDDEEEDNDLTHINCSLEFDQDGEPDDIPIISRHLIESRGKLLLVRHHRYCHPDLDAGPTWLTVQVDVFEADFNTHAWVPLTEGLGGGRALFLSMKFSKSVPAPCGEVEEDAIYFMDTGNVFNMKSGTSNPSKFCEYPGTTWLFPSELIL
;
A
#
# COMPACT_ATOMS: atom_id res chain seq x y z
N MET A 1 17.82 2.00 18.54
CA MET A 1 17.17 0.75 19.02
C MET A 1 17.22 -0.26 17.89
N ALA A 2 17.29 -1.56 18.19
CA ALA A 2 17.24 -2.58 17.14
C ALA A 2 15.78 -2.99 16.91
N GLU A 3 15.31 -2.88 15.67
CA GLU A 3 14.00 -3.33 15.24
C GLU A 3 14.08 -4.80 14.84
N ASP A 4 13.16 -5.61 15.36
CA ASP A 4 13.06 -7.03 15.05
C ASP A 4 12.03 -7.23 13.95
N LEU A 5 12.49 -7.57 12.75
CA LEU A 5 11.67 -7.68 11.55
C LEU A 5 11.50 -9.15 11.18
N ILE A 6 10.26 -9.52 10.88
CA ILE A 6 9.90 -10.85 10.38
C ILE A 6 9.37 -10.65 8.95
N PRO A 7 10.16 -10.95 7.91
CA PRO A 7 9.67 -10.88 6.54
C PRO A 7 8.63 -11.97 6.31
N LEU A 8 7.53 -11.59 5.64
CA LEU A 8 6.52 -12.53 5.15
C LEU A 8 6.61 -12.55 3.64
N ASP A 9 6.87 -13.72 3.09
CA ASP A 9 6.78 -13.94 1.66
C ASP A 9 5.30 -14.00 1.28
N LEU A 10 4.84 -13.10 0.42
CA LEU A 10 3.47 -13.02 -0.09
C LEU A 10 3.36 -13.51 -1.54
N THR A 11 4.35 -14.27 -2.04
CA THR A 11 4.31 -14.86 -3.38
C THR A 11 3.05 -15.70 -3.56
N LEU A 12 2.51 -15.66 -4.78
CA LEU A 12 1.36 -16.47 -5.15
C LEU A 12 1.81 -17.89 -5.51
N ASP A 13 1.00 -18.89 -5.15
CA ASP A 13 1.14 -20.25 -5.64
C ASP A 13 0.61 -20.40 -7.08
N GLY A 14 0.68 -21.60 -7.64
CA GLY A 14 0.19 -21.89 -8.99
C GLY A 14 -1.32 -21.67 -9.18
N ASP A 15 -2.08 -21.51 -8.10
CA ASP A 15 -3.52 -21.24 -8.09
C ASP A 15 -3.82 -19.75 -7.80
N GLY A 16 -2.80 -18.89 -7.76
CA GLY A 16 -2.96 -17.45 -7.50
C GLY A 16 -3.23 -17.09 -6.04
N ARG A 17 -3.00 -18.02 -5.10
CA ARG A 17 -3.18 -17.81 -3.66
C ARG A 17 -1.88 -17.38 -3.02
N PRO A 18 -1.89 -16.40 -2.11
CA PRO A 18 -0.68 -16.03 -1.40
C PRO A 18 -0.17 -17.21 -0.56
N ARG A 19 1.14 -17.30 -0.36
CA ARG A 19 1.80 -18.23 0.57
C ARG A 19 2.07 -17.56 1.91
N ALA A 20 2.00 -18.29 3.02
CA ALA A 20 2.26 -17.75 4.36
C ALA A 20 3.58 -18.30 4.90
N THR A 21 4.68 -17.97 4.21
CA THR A 21 6.02 -18.42 4.61
C THR A 21 6.78 -17.31 5.30
N MET A 22 7.18 -17.58 6.55
CA MET A 22 8.02 -16.69 7.33
C MET A 22 9.45 -16.79 6.81
N GLY A 23 10.00 -15.66 6.35
CA GLY A 23 11.41 -15.58 5.99
C GLY A 23 12.30 -15.51 7.23
N THR A 24 13.61 -15.47 7.01
CA THR A 24 14.58 -15.38 8.10
C THR A 24 14.40 -14.06 8.87
N ARG A 25 14.24 -14.16 10.19
CA ARG A 25 14.18 -13.01 11.11
C ARG A 25 15.38 -12.09 10.92
N VAL A 26 15.13 -10.79 10.75
CA VAL A 26 16.15 -9.76 10.52
C VAL A 26 16.14 -8.79 11.70
N ILE A 27 17.31 -8.58 12.32
CA ILE A 27 17.46 -7.55 13.37
C ILE A 27 18.06 -6.31 12.70
N LYS A 28 17.23 -5.30 12.44
CA LYS A 28 17.66 -4.04 11.86
C LYS A 28 18.18 -3.12 12.98
N GLN A 29 19.46 -2.81 12.96
CA GLN A 29 20.02 -1.82 13.88
C GLN A 29 19.77 -0.43 13.30
N SER A 30 19.07 0.44 14.05
CA SER A 30 18.97 1.86 13.69
C SER A 30 20.38 2.46 13.71
N HIS A 31 20.99 2.66 12.55
CA HIS A 31 22.10 3.59 12.45
C HIS A 31 21.46 4.97 12.58
N GLY A 32 21.90 5.75 13.56
CA GLY A 32 21.44 7.13 13.69
C GLY A 32 21.64 7.81 12.35
N HIS A 33 20.59 8.45 11.85
CA HIS A 33 20.71 9.35 10.72
C HIS A 33 21.64 10.49 11.14
N ASP A 34 22.94 10.35 10.87
CA ASP A 34 23.79 11.52 10.68
C ASP A 34 23.32 12.12 9.37
N TYR A 35 22.67 13.28 9.48
CA TYR A 35 22.49 14.18 8.36
C TYR A 35 23.90 14.59 7.92
N ASP A 36 24.41 13.91 6.89
CA ASP A 36 25.49 14.44 6.08
C ASP A 36 24.92 15.61 5.29
N ASP A 37 25.06 16.78 5.90
CA ASP A 37 25.08 18.08 5.26
C ASP A 37 26.25 18.11 4.26
N THR A 38 26.03 17.58 3.06
CA THR A 38 26.92 17.90 1.93
C THR A 38 26.58 19.30 1.45
N THR A 39 26.99 20.31 2.20
CA THR A 39 27.35 21.59 1.63
C THR A 39 28.37 21.31 0.53
N PHE A 40 27.97 21.49 -0.73
CA PHE A 40 28.90 21.57 -1.85
C PHE A 40 29.75 22.84 -1.67
N ASP A 41 30.78 22.75 -0.84
CA ASP A 41 31.87 23.72 -0.79
C ASP A 41 32.67 23.57 -2.08
N LYS A 42 32.30 24.36 -3.10
CA LYS A 42 33.17 24.63 -4.23
C LYS A 42 34.21 25.66 -3.79
N GLU A 43 35.30 25.19 -3.19
CA GLU A 43 36.55 25.94 -3.20
C GLU A 43 37.23 25.75 -4.56
N GLY A 44 37.60 26.88 -5.16
CA GLY A 44 38.05 26.98 -6.54
C GLY A 44 39.51 26.59 -6.76
N ASP A 45 39.84 26.55 -8.05
CA ASP A 45 41.12 27.04 -8.55
C ASP A 45 40.83 27.73 -9.88
N ASP A 46 41.15 29.02 -9.92
CA ASP A 46 41.26 29.85 -11.11
C ASP A 46 42.49 29.41 -11.92
N ASP A 47 42.41 29.43 -13.25
CA ASP A 47 43.25 30.34 -14.04
C ASP A 47 42.97 30.22 -15.56
N ASP A 48 42.81 31.40 -16.12
CA ASP A 48 42.59 31.86 -17.49
C ASP A 48 43.53 31.26 -18.56
N ASP A 49 43.07 31.12 -19.82
CA ASP A 49 43.22 32.20 -20.83
C ASP A 49 42.82 31.77 -22.27
N ASP A 50 41.94 32.60 -22.83
CA ASP A 50 41.99 33.22 -24.16
C ASP A 50 41.82 32.44 -25.51
N GLN A 51 40.67 32.78 -26.14
CA GLN A 51 40.46 33.24 -27.52
C GLN A 51 39.93 32.30 -28.64
N ASN A 52 38.76 32.74 -29.12
CA ASN A 52 38.24 32.85 -30.50
C ASN A 52 37.29 31.78 -31.08
N GLN A 53 36.03 32.24 -31.23
CA GLN A 53 35.18 32.24 -32.43
C GLN A 53 35.06 30.94 -33.23
N ASP A 54 33.89 30.29 -33.19
CA ASP A 54 32.87 30.42 -34.24
C ASP A 54 31.64 29.57 -33.89
N GLU A 55 30.52 29.95 -34.51
CA GLU A 55 29.15 29.58 -34.16
C GLU A 55 28.67 28.20 -34.68
N GLU A 56 27.71 27.66 -33.93
CA GLU A 56 26.54 26.82 -34.29
C GLU A 56 26.68 25.34 -34.75
N ASP A 57 25.78 24.55 -34.14
CA ASP A 57 25.13 23.29 -34.54
C ASP A 57 25.96 22.02 -34.80
N ASP A 58 25.80 21.02 -33.91
CA ASP A 58 24.91 19.88 -34.19
C ASP A 58 24.67 19.04 -32.91
N ASN A 59 23.45 18.53 -32.83
CA ASN A 59 22.76 18.02 -31.65
C ASN A 59 23.41 16.74 -31.09
N GLY A 60 23.87 16.84 -29.84
CA GLY A 60 24.24 15.69 -29.04
C GLY A 60 23.03 14.80 -28.82
N ALA A 61 23.21 13.50 -29.08
CA ALA A 61 22.30 12.46 -28.65
C ALA A 61 22.25 12.49 -27.11
N GLU A 62 21.16 13.04 -26.57
CA GLU A 62 20.80 12.83 -25.18
C GLU A 62 20.09 11.48 -25.12
N ASP A 63 20.80 10.48 -24.55
CA ASP A 63 20.18 9.30 -23.98
C ASP A 63 19.20 9.81 -22.91
N ASP A 64 17.94 9.90 -23.29
CA ASP A 64 16.82 10.06 -22.38
C ASP A 64 16.65 8.71 -21.68
N ASP A 65 17.56 8.43 -20.73
CA ASP A 65 17.28 7.51 -19.65
C ASP A 65 16.15 8.14 -18.84
N GLU A 66 14.92 7.96 -19.34
CA GLU A 66 13.70 8.10 -18.57
C GLU A 66 13.83 7.12 -17.40
N GLU A 67 14.46 7.58 -16.32
CA GLU A 67 14.30 7.05 -14.99
C GLU A 67 12.79 7.06 -14.73
N GLU A 68 12.13 5.95 -15.07
CA GLU A 68 10.79 5.63 -14.59
C GLU A 68 10.87 5.80 -13.07
N ASP A 69 10.41 6.95 -12.60
CA ASP A 69 10.13 7.22 -11.20
C ASP A 69 8.94 6.32 -10.80
N ASN A 70 9.24 5.03 -10.71
CA ASN A 70 8.33 3.98 -10.29
C ASN A 70 8.39 3.89 -8.75
N ASP A 71 8.29 5.06 -8.10
CA ASP A 71 8.15 5.24 -6.64
C ASP A 71 6.86 4.60 -6.09
N LEU A 72 6.10 3.90 -6.93
CA LEU A 72 5.01 3.02 -6.52
C LEU A 72 5.47 1.66 -5.98
N THR A 73 6.77 1.34 -6.00
CA THR A 73 7.31 0.10 -5.39
C THR A 73 7.25 0.09 -3.86
N HIS A 74 6.94 1.23 -3.22
CA HIS A 74 6.76 1.35 -1.78
C HIS A 74 5.33 1.14 -1.28
N ILE A 75 4.37 0.90 -2.17
CA ILE A 75 2.97 0.75 -1.79
C ILE A 75 2.65 -0.73 -1.65
N ASN A 76 1.86 -1.07 -0.62
CA ASN A 76 1.25 -2.40 -0.42
C ASN A 76 0.23 -2.74 -1.54
N CYS A 77 0.47 -2.30 -2.77
CA CYS A 77 -0.40 -2.39 -3.93
C CYS A 77 0.43 -2.89 -5.11
N SER A 78 -0.12 -3.80 -5.90
CA SER A 78 0.41 -4.09 -7.23
C SER A 78 -0.55 -3.54 -8.28
N LEU A 79 0.02 -2.86 -9.27
CA LEU A 79 -0.66 -2.48 -10.49
C LEU A 79 -0.56 -3.67 -11.46
N GLU A 80 -1.67 -4.12 -12.02
CA GLU A 80 -1.65 -5.10 -13.10
C GLU A 80 -1.96 -4.32 -14.39
N PHE A 81 -1.04 -4.29 -15.34
CA PHE A 81 -1.29 -3.71 -16.66
C PHE A 81 -1.67 -4.82 -17.63
N ASP A 82 -2.83 -4.71 -18.26
CA ASP A 82 -3.12 -5.49 -19.46
C ASP A 82 -2.32 -4.87 -20.61
N GLN A 83 -1.32 -5.58 -21.13
CA GLN A 83 -0.44 -5.09 -22.21
C GLN A 83 -1.13 -5.00 -23.58
N ASP A 84 -2.46 -5.13 -23.66
CA ASP A 84 -3.17 -5.26 -24.93
C ASP A 84 -4.59 -4.65 -24.84
N GLY A 85 -4.69 -3.32 -24.80
CA GLY A 85 -5.97 -2.59 -24.88
C GLY A 85 -5.94 -1.18 -24.29
N GLU A 86 -6.75 -0.27 -24.86
CA GLU A 86 -6.92 1.13 -24.44
C GLU A 86 -7.15 1.34 -22.92
N PRO A 87 -6.75 2.50 -22.37
CA PRO A 87 -6.63 2.73 -20.93
C PRO A 87 -7.94 3.19 -20.31
N ASP A 88 -8.99 2.37 -20.36
CA ASP A 88 -10.26 2.81 -19.76
C ASP A 88 -10.36 2.48 -18.27
N ASP A 89 -9.84 1.34 -17.79
CA ASP A 89 -9.86 0.99 -16.38
C ASP A 89 -8.56 0.29 -15.96
N ILE A 90 -7.90 0.80 -14.92
CA ILE A 90 -6.64 0.25 -14.44
C ILE A 90 -6.92 -0.72 -13.27
N PRO A 91 -6.65 -2.04 -13.41
CA PRO A 91 -6.83 -2.98 -12.31
C PRO A 91 -5.75 -2.79 -11.24
N ILE A 92 -6.21 -2.65 -9.99
CA ILE A 92 -5.35 -2.45 -8.83
C ILE A 92 -5.71 -3.47 -7.76
N ILE A 93 -4.69 -4.18 -7.27
CA ILE A 93 -4.82 -5.07 -6.11
C ILE A 93 -4.02 -4.46 -4.96
N SER A 94 -4.73 -3.92 -3.98
CA SER A 94 -4.13 -3.55 -2.70
C SER A 94 -4.15 -4.74 -1.74
N ARG A 95 -3.02 -4.98 -1.09
CA ARG A 95 -2.83 -5.99 -0.06
C ARG A 95 -2.72 -5.25 1.27
N HIS A 96 -3.28 -5.80 2.33
CA HIS A 96 -3.19 -5.20 3.66
C HIS A 96 -2.97 -6.30 4.68
N LEU A 97 -1.93 -6.18 5.50
CA LEU A 97 -1.64 -7.11 6.59
C LEU A 97 -2.11 -6.48 7.90
N ILE A 98 -2.93 -7.21 8.66
CA ILE A 98 -3.56 -6.69 9.88
C ILE A 98 -3.52 -7.75 10.97
N GLU A 99 -3.06 -7.37 12.15
CA GLU A 99 -3.26 -8.17 13.35
C GLU A 99 -4.67 -7.94 13.91
N SER A 100 -5.38 -9.02 14.20
CA SER A 100 -6.66 -8.99 14.88
C SER A 100 -6.78 -10.14 15.87
N ARG A 101 -6.81 -9.81 17.16
CA ARG A 101 -7.03 -10.76 18.27
C ARG A 101 -6.03 -11.92 18.30
N GLY A 102 -4.76 -11.62 18.05
CA GLY A 102 -3.65 -12.56 17.99
C GLY A 102 -3.53 -13.31 16.66
N LYS A 103 -4.37 -13.00 15.67
CA LYS A 103 -4.34 -13.60 14.34
C LYS A 103 -3.81 -12.59 13.33
N LEU A 104 -3.07 -13.08 12.33
CA LEU A 104 -2.64 -12.27 11.21
C LEU A 104 -3.58 -12.49 10.03
N LEU A 105 -4.13 -11.39 9.52
CA LEU A 105 -5.03 -11.36 8.37
C LEU A 105 -4.35 -10.70 7.17
N LEU A 106 -4.64 -11.21 5.98
CA LEU A 106 -4.33 -10.59 4.70
C LEU A 106 -5.63 -10.24 4.00
N VAL A 107 -5.82 -8.95 3.68
CA VAL A 107 -6.95 -8.48 2.89
C VAL A 107 -6.44 -8.07 1.51
N ARG A 108 -6.95 -8.71 0.45
CA ARG A 108 -6.77 -8.30 -0.94
C ARG A 108 -8.01 -7.55 -1.38
N HIS A 109 -7.83 -6.31 -1.82
CA HIS A 109 -8.89 -5.47 -2.35
C HIS A 109 -8.64 -5.22 -3.83
N HIS A 110 -9.47 -5.85 -4.64
CA HIS A 110 -9.45 -5.76 -6.09
C HIS A 110 -10.33 -4.59 -6.52
N ARG A 111 -9.73 -3.66 -7.26
CA ARG A 111 -10.38 -2.44 -7.73
C ARG A 111 -10.09 -2.18 -9.19
N TYR A 112 -10.99 -1.46 -9.84
CA TYR A 112 -10.67 -0.68 -11.02
C TYR A 112 -10.55 0.80 -10.64
N CYS A 113 -9.54 1.45 -11.19
CA CYS A 113 -9.44 2.90 -11.22
C CYS A 113 -9.80 3.38 -12.63
N HIS A 114 -10.87 4.15 -12.74
CA HIS A 114 -11.21 4.87 -13.96
C HIS A 114 -10.60 6.27 -13.88
N PRO A 115 -9.53 6.57 -14.63
CA PRO A 115 -8.89 7.88 -14.59
C PRO A 115 -9.72 8.90 -15.39
N ASP A 116 -10.65 9.59 -14.73
CA ASP A 116 -11.35 10.74 -15.30
C ASP A 116 -10.52 12.03 -15.06
N LEU A 117 -10.09 12.67 -16.15
CA LEU A 117 -9.28 13.89 -16.12
C LEU A 117 -10.06 15.13 -15.62
N ASP A 118 -11.39 15.15 -15.78
CA ASP A 118 -12.25 16.29 -15.43
C ASP A 118 -12.88 16.12 -14.03
N ALA A 119 -13.25 14.89 -13.65
CA ALA A 119 -13.92 14.59 -12.37
C ALA A 119 -13.01 13.99 -11.29
N GLY A 120 -11.79 13.59 -11.64
CA GLY A 120 -10.87 12.86 -10.78
C GLY A 120 -11.08 11.35 -10.81
N PRO A 121 -10.11 10.56 -10.31
CA PRO A 121 -10.13 9.10 -10.43
C PRO A 121 -11.32 8.50 -9.68
N THR A 122 -12.09 7.66 -10.38
CA THR A 122 -13.21 6.92 -9.78
C THR A 122 -12.78 5.50 -9.46
N TRP A 123 -13.10 5.03 -8.25
CA TRP A 123 -12.70 3.73 -7.75
C TRP A 123 -13.89 2.79 -7.64
N LEU A 124 -13.82 1.64 -8.32
CA LEU A 124 -14.82 0.58 -8.22
C LEU A 124 -14.26 -0.63 -7.47
N THR A 125 -14.88 -0.99 -6.35
CA THR A 125 -14.58 -2.26 -5.66
C THR A 125 -15.17 -3.43 -6.47
N VAL A 126 -14.31 -4.35 -6.91
CA VAL A 126 -14.70 -5.56 -7.64
C VAL A 126 -14.84 -6.75 -6.70
N GLN A 127 -13.81 -7.00 -5.89
CA GLN A 127 -13.72 -8.15 -5.01
C GLN A 127 -12.88 -7.82 -3.77
N VAL A 128 -13.23 -8.45 -2.65
CA VAL A 128 -12.44 -8.39 -1.42
C VAL A 128 -12.23 -9.81 -0.93
N ASP A 129 -10.98 -10.25 -0.90
CA ASP A 129 -10.60 -11.53 -0.32
C ASP A 129 -9.93 -11.30 1.02
N VAL A 130 -10.30 -12.11 2.01
CA VAL A 130 -9.72 -12.06 3.35
C VAL A 130 -9.20 -13.43 3.69
N PHE A 131 -7.97 -13.49 4.19
CA PHE A 131 -7.32 -14.72 4.59
C PHE A 131 -6.74 -14.59 6.00
N GLU A 132 -6.78 -15.67 6.76
CA GLU A 132 -6.03 -15.82 8.01
C GLU A 132 -4.77 -16.64 7.75
N ALA A 133 -3.65 -16.22 8.33
CA ALA A 133 -2.40 -16.98 8.26
C ALA A 133 -2.50 -18.22 9.17
N ASP A 134 -2.30 -19.40 8.59
CA ASP A 134 -2.02 -20.62 9.34
C ASP A 134 -0.53 -20.95 9.24
N PHE A 135 0.21 -20.56 10.28
CA PHE A 135 1.64 -20.81 10.37
C PHE A 135 2.01 -22.27 10.56
N ASN A 136 1.07 -23.14 10.96
CA ASN A 136 1.34 -24.58 11.09
C ASN A 136 1.37 -25.25 9.72
N THR A 137 0.55 -24.79 8.78
CA THR A 137 0.46 -25.31 7.42
C THR A 137 1.15 -24.41 6.39
N HIS A 138 1.67 -23.27 6.81
CA HIS A 138 2.31 -22.25 5.96
C HIS A 138 1.39 -21.75 4.83
N ALA A 139 0.10 -21.65 5.12
CA ALA A 139 -0.94 -21.30 4.15
C ALA A 139 -1.76 -20.08 4.60
N TRP A 140 -2.30 -19.36 3.63
CA TRP A 140 -3.36 -18.38 3.85
C TRP A 140 -4.72 -19.06 3.67
N VAL A 141 -5.50 -19.13 4.74
CA VAL A 141 -6.80 -19.81 4.76
C VAL A 141 -7.91 -18.78 4.54
N PRO A 142 -8.77 -18.94 3.52
CA PRO A 142 -9.85 -17.99 3.26
C PRO A 142 -10.81 -17.85 4.45
N LEU A 143 -11.18 -16.62 4.78
CA LEU A 143 -12.16 -16.29 5.82
C LEU A 143 -13.54 -16.10 5.18
N THR A 144 -14.38 -17.14 5.22
CA THR A 144 -15.70 -17.13 4.55
C THR A 144 -16.86 -16.76 5.46
N GLU A 145 -16.70 -16.82 6.78
CA GLU A 145 -17.79 -16.60 7.76
C GLU A 145 -17.81 -15.17 8.34
N GLY A 146 -17.02 -14.25 7.80
CA GLY A 146 -16.77 -12.92 8.36
C GLY A 146 -15.50 -12.86 9.20
N LEU A 147 -15.20 -11.68 9.75
CA LEU A 147 -14.05 -11.46 10.64
C LEU A 147 -14.25 -12.19 11.97
N GLY A 148 -15.50 -12.24 12.43
CA GLY A 148 -15.91 -12.83 13.69
C GLY A 148 -15.37 -12.08 14.91
N GLY A 149 -15.94 -12.42 16.07
CA GLY A 149 -15.39 -11.99 17.35
C GLY A 149 -15.50 -10.50 17.63
N GLY A 150 -16.52 -9.81 17.11
CA GLY A 150 -16.81 -8.42 17.42
C GLY A 150 -15.76 -7.46 16.88
N ARG A 151 -15.42 -7.58 15.59
CA ARG A 151 -14.36 -6.78 14.96
C ARG A 151 -14.79 -6.13 13.66
N ALA A 152 -14.17 -5.00 13.37
CA ALA A 152 -14.16 -4.34 12.07
C ALA A 152 -12.72 -4.01 11.67
N LEU A 153 -12.48 -3.84 10.38
CA LEU A 153 -11.18 -3.40 9.84
C LEU A 153 -11.28 -2.01 9.24
N PHE A 154 -10.26 -1.20 9.48
CA PHE A 154 -10.05 0.09 8.81
C PHE A 154 -8.74 -0.01 8.02
N LEU A 155 -8.84 0.11 6.71
CA LEU A 155 -7.75 -0.09 5.77
C LEU A 155 -7.52 1.18 4.95
N SER A 156 -6.25 1.58 4.86
CA SER A 156 -5.76 2.55 3.91
C SER A 156 -4.37 2.11 3.42
N MET A 157 -3.88 2.79 2.39
CA MET A 157 -2.48 2.69 1.96
C MET A 157 -1.49 3.05 3.09
N LYS A 158 -1.91 3.86 4.07
CA LYS A 158 -1.03 4.40 5.12
C LYS A 158 -1.13 3.64 6.44
N PHE A 159 -2.23 2.93 6.67
CA PHE A 159 -2.45 2.19 7.91
C PHE A 159 -3.43 1.04 7.70
N SER A 160 -3.33 0.03 8.57
CA SER A 160 -4.34 -1.01 8.65
C SER A 160 -4.57 -1.35 10.11
N LYS A 161 -5.83 -1.30 10.55
CA LYS A 161 -6.17 -1.47 11.96
C LYS A 161 -7.43 -2.30 12.14
N SER A 162 -7.40 -3.22 13.11
CA SER A 162 -8.57 -3.92 13.59
C SER A 162 -9.09 -3.26 14.86
N VAL A 163 -10.41 -3.08 14.96
CA VAL A 163 -11.06 -2.41 16.09
C VAL A 163 -12.24 -3.22 16.61
N PRO A 164 -12.60 -3.09 17.90
CA PRO A 164 -13.83 -3.65 18.44
C PRO A 164 -15.07 -3.12 17.72
N ALA A 165 -16.01 -4.01 17.43
CA ALA A 165 -17.29 -3.73 16.80
C ALA A 165 -18.38 -4.68 17.35
N PRO A 166 -19.67 -4.28 17.32
CA PRO A 166 -20.16 -2.98 16.90
C PRO A 166 -19.84 -1.88 17.94
N CYS A 167 -19.55 -0.67 17.47
CA CYS A 167 -19.30 0.49 18.33
C CYS A 167 -19.74 1.78 17.63
N GLY A 168 -20.78 2.44 18.14
CA GLY A 168 -21.35 3.62 17.47
C GLY A 168 -21.86 3.26 16.07
N GLU A 169 -21.29 3.90 15.05
CA GLU A 169 -21.61 3.64 13.63
C GLU A 169 -20.73 2.55 12.99
N VAL A 170 -19.78 1.98 13.74
CA VAL A 170 -18.91 0.89 13.27
C VAL A 170 -19.67 -0.43 13.36
N GLU A 171 -19.84 -1.09 12.23
CA GLU A 171 -20.53 -2.38 12.10
C GLU A 171 -19.55 -3.55 12.30
N GLU A 172 -20.03 -4.65 12.87
CA GLU A 172 -19.26 -5.90 12.95
C GLU A 172 -19.14 -6.54 11.56
N ASP A 173 -18.02 -7.23 11.30
CA ASP A 173 -17.73 -7.90 10.02
C ASP A 173 -17.67 -6.93 8.83
N ALA A 174 -17.38 -5.66 9.10
CA ALA A 174 -17.19 -4.63 8.10
C ALA A 174 -15.71 -4.29 7.88
N ILE A 175 -15.37 -3.98 6.63
CA ILE A 175 -14.06 -3.50 6.20
C ILE A 175 -14.26 -2.12 5.60
N TYR A 176 -13.71 -1.10 6.25
CA TYR A 176 -13.75 0.29 5.83
C TYR A 176 -12.48 0.62 5.04
N PHE A 177 -12.63 0.89 3.75
CA PHE A 177 -11.57 1.35 2.86
C PHE A 177 -11.54 2.87 2.88
N MET A 178 -10.59 3.43 3.61
CA MET A 178 -10.52 4.85 3.89
C MET A 178 -10.10 5.67 2.67
N ASP A 179 -9.24 5.10 1.81
CA ASP A 179 -8.78 5.76 0.59
C ASP A 179 -9.89 5.93 -0.45
N THR A 180 -10.84 4.98 -0.50
CA THR A 180 -11.94 5.01 -1.48
C THR A 180 -13.27 5.46 -0.89
N GLY A 181 -13.32 5.64 0.44
CA GLY A 181 -14.57 5.92 1.14
C GLY A 181 -15.63 4.81 1.02
N ASN A 182 -15.22 3.55 0.84
CA ASN A 182 -16.16 2.42 0.70
C ASN A 182 -16.14 1.55 1.96
N VAL A 183 -17.27 0.93 2.28
CA VAL A 183 -17.38 -0.14 3.28
C VAL A 183 -17.79 -1.43 2.59
N PHE A 184 -17.12 -2.53 2.94
CA PHE A 184 -17.46 -3.87 2.50
C PHE A 184 -17.98 -4.68 3.70
N ASN A 185 -19.16 -5.26 3.54
CA ASN A 185 -19.73 -6.15 4.55
C ASN A 185 -19.36 -7.59 4.20
N MET A 186 -18.56 -8.24 5.04
CA MET A 186 -18.08 -9.60 4.79
C MET A 186 -19.19 -10.65 4.80
N LYS A 187 -20.27 -10.43 5.55
CA LYS A 187 -21.39 -11.38 5.64
C LYS A 187 -22.25 -11.38 4.38
N SER A 188 -22.52 -10.21 3.81
CA SER A 188 -23.32 -10.10 2.58
C SER A 188 -22.48 -10.09 1.31
N GLY A 189 -21.18 -9.85 1.40
CA GLY A 189 -20.30 -9.71 0.24
C GLY A 189 -20.55 -8.44 -0.58
N THR A 190 -21.15 -7.41 0.01
CA THR A 190 -21.57 -6.18 -0.69
C THR A 190 -20.71 -4.99 -0.29
N SER A 191 -20.39 -4.12 -1.25
CA SER A 191 -19.74 -2.83 -1.01
C SER A 191 -20.74 -1.68 -1.13
N ASN A 192 -20.66 -0.70 -0.22
CA ASN A 192 -21.46 0.52 -0.22
C ASN A 192 -20.57 1.73 0.12
N PRO A 193 -21.00 2.96 -0.19
CA PRO A 193 -20.34 4.16 0.31
C PRO A 193 -20.29 4.15 1.85
N SER A 194 -19.13 4.46 2.40
CA SER A 194 -18.88 4.62 3.83
C SER A 194 -19.20 6.03 4.28
N LYS A 195 -19.72 6.16 5.51
CA LYS A 195 -19.89 7.46 6.18
C LYS A 195 -18.58 8.03 6.71
N PHE A 196 -17.53 7.21 6.80
CA PHE A 196 -16.23 7.58 7.33
C PHE A 196 -15.25 8.08 6.25
N CYS A 197 -15.74 8.43 5.05
CA CYS A 197 -14.91 8.90 3.94
C CYS A 197 -13.97 10.05 4.38
N GLU A 198 -12.70 9.94 4.04
CA GLU A 198 -11.70 10.96 4.33
C GLU A 198 -11.90 12.16 3.39
N TYR A 199 -12.02 13.37 3.95
CA TYR A 199 -11.57 14.57 3.24
C TYR A 199 -10.04 14.62 3.32
N PRO A 200 -9.33 15.12 2.29
CA PRO A 200 -7.88 15.26 2.33
C PRO A 200 -7.45 15.95 3.63
N GLY A 201 -6.62 15.27 4.45
CA GLY A 201 -6.11 15.79 5.71
C GLY A 201 -6.84 15.35 6.99
N THR A 202 -7.82 14.45 6.92
CA THR A 202 -8.42 13.83 8.12
C THR A 202 -7.59 12.63 8.56
N THR A 203 -7.47 12.39 9.86
CA THR A 203 -6.83 11.19 10.41
C THR A 203 -7.68 10.60 11.53
N TRP A 204 -7.62 9.28 11.71
CA TRP A 204 -8.48 8.56 12.65
C TRP A 204 -7.70 8.13 13.88
N LEU A 205 -8.15 8.59 15.05
CA LEU A 205 -7.67 8.11 16.34
C LEU A 205 -8.56 6.97 16.81
N PHE A 206 -8.01 5.75 16.80
CA PHE A 206 -8.69 4.60 17.36
C PHE A 206 -8.22 4.41 18.80
N PRO A 207 -9.11 4.55 19.80
CA PRO A 207 -8.74 4.46 21.21
C PRO A 207 -8.17 3.07 21.52
N SER A 208 -7.21 3.03 22.44
CA SER A 208 -6.65 1.78 22.95
C SER A 208 -7.75 0.95 23.60
N GLU A 209 -7.70 -0.37 23.42
CA GLU A 209 -8.60 -1.27 24.13
C GLU A 209 -8.36 -1.10 25.65
N LEU A 210 -9.42 -0.76 26.38
CA LEU A 210 -9.37 -0.72 27.84
C LEU A 210 -9.22 -2.17 28.32
N ILE A 211 -8.01 -2.54 28.73
CA ILE A 211 -7.77 -3.76 29.49
C ILE A 211 -8.38 -3.50 30.88
N LEU A 212 -9.57 -4.03 31.13
CA LEU A 212 -10.21 -4.08 32.45
C LEU A 212 -9.71 -5.29 33.25
#